data_AF-A0A846ECE9-F1
#
_entry.id   AF-A0A846ECE9-F1
#
_cell.length_a   1.000
_cell.length_b   1.000
_cell.length_c   1.000
_cell.angle_alpha   90.00
_cell.angle_beta   90.00
_cell.angle_gamma   90.00
#
_symmetry.space_group_name_H-M   'P 1'
#
loop_
_entity.id
_entity.type
_entity.pdbx_description
1 polymer ?
#
loop_
_entity_poly.entity_id
_entity_poly.type
_entity_poly.pdbx_seq_one_letter_code
_entity_poly.pdbx_strand_id
1 'polypeptide(L)'
;MMASAQDLKRTQKLAQKDLWTTGLLTFFFPLLGYMYTGRYKALLKGFGICMGALFVFFLINPSAADDEDSANGIFFLYLVGATIDNTRAVRKAKNSVGTQPVLNPDLNVKLLKLAKARGEISLADCVIETSLPPEKIQGVLNDLQR
;
A
#
# COMPACT_ATOMS: atom_id res chain seq x y z
N MET A 1 -15.53 -7.89 5.92
CA MET A 1 -15.63 -6.55 5.30
C MET A 1 -14.96 -6.61 3.93
N MET A 2 -15.73 -6.51 2.84
CA MET A 2 -15.15 -6.42 1.49
C MET A 2 -14.41 -5.08 1.34
N ALA A 3 -13.18 -5.10 0.84
CA ALA A 3 -12.46 -3.88 0.51
C ALA A 3 -13.20 -3.14 -0.59
N SER A 4 -13.42 -1.83 -0.44
CA SER A 4 -14.09 -1.04 -1.47
C SER A 4 -13.24 -1.03 -2.76
N ALA A 5 -13.88 -0.89 -3.92
CA ALA A 5 -13.17 -0.76 -5.20
C ALA A 5 -12.13 0.39 -5.20
N GLN A 6 -12.34 1.39 -4.35
CA GLN A 6 -11.41 2.51 -4.17
C GLN A 6 -10.17 2.13 -3.36
N ASP A 7 -10.31 1.26 -2.35
CA ASP A 7 -9.19 0.75 -1.54
C ASP A 7 -8.30 -0.20 -2.35
N LEU A 8 -8.90 -1.00 -3.22
CA LEU A 8 -8.19 -1.82 -4.21
C LEU A 8 -7.34 -0.96 -5.14
N LYS A 9 -7.93 0.07 -5.77
CA LYS A 9 -7.19 1.01 -6.65
C LYS A 9 -6.06 1.73 -5.92
N ARG A 10 -6.27 2.15 -4.67
CA ARG A 10 -5.21 2.78 -3.85
C ARG A 10 -4.07 1.82 -3.54
N THR A 11 -4.39 0.59 -3.15
CA THR A 11 -3.39 -0.44 -2.85
C THR A 11 -2.58 -0.80 -4.10
N GLN A 12 -3.22 -0.89 -5.26
CA GLN A 12 -2.56 -1.13 -6.53
C GLN A 12 -1.61 0.01 -6.93
N LYS A 13 -2.05 1.28 -6.80
CA LYS A 13 -1.19 2.45 -7.03
C LYS A 13 0.02 2.48 -6.08
N LEU A 14 -0.19 2.09 -4.83
CA LEU A 14 0.89 2.03 -3.83
C LEU A 14 1.89 0.90 -4.15
N ALA A 15 1.41 -0.26 -4.62
CA ALA A 15 2.23 -1.39 -5.02
C ALA A 15 3.13 -1.09 -6.24
N GLN A 16 2.70 -0.17 -7.12
CA GLN A 16 3.50 0.26 -8.26
C GLN A 16 4.68 1.17 -7.88
N LYS A 17 4.71 1.71 -6.64
CA LYS A 17 5.80 2.58 -6.17
C LYS A 17 7.07 1.77 -5.92
N ASP A 18 8.22 2.42 -6.07
CA ASP A 18 9.50 1.79 -5.79
C ASP A 18 9.85 1.86 -4.29
N LEU A 19 10.41 0.77 -3.76
CA LEU A 19 10.75 0.66 -2.33
C LEU A 19 11.95 1.54 -1.97
N TRP A 20 12.98 1.55 -2.81
CA TRP A 20 14.20 2.33 -2.58
C TRP A 20 13.92 3.82 -2.68
N THR A 21 13.22 4.25 -3.72
CA THR A 21 12.80 5.65 -3.88
C THR A 21 11.94 6.09 -2.70
N THR A 22 11.01 5.24 -2.23
CA THR A 22 10.19 5.57 -1.05
C THR A 22 11.06 5.74 0.19
N GLY A 23 11.99 4.83 0.45
CA GLY A 23 12.87 4.87 1.61
C GLY A 23 13.77 6.10 1.59
N LEU A 24 14.52 6.30 0.49
CA LEU A 24 15.46 7.40 0.33
C LEU A 24 14.74 8.76 0.42
N LEU A 25 13.63 8.91 -0.29
CA LEU A 25 12.88 10.16 -0.29
C LEU A 25 12.29 10.46 1.10
N THR A 26 11.77 9.46 1.82
CA THR A 26 11.21 9.67 3.17
C THR A 26 12.30 9.98 4.19
N PHE A 27 13.49 9.41 4.06
CA PHE A 27 14.60 9.64 4.98
C PHE A 27 15.22 11.03 4.83
N PHE A 28 15.33 11.57 3.62
CA PHE A 28 15.83 12.94 3.46
C PHE A 28 14.72 13.99 3.56
N PHE A 29 13.51 13.64 3.12
CA PHE A 29 12.38 14.55 3.03
C PHE A 29 11.07 13.84 3.39
N PRO A 30 10.73 13.68 4.69
CA PRO A 30 9.54 12.95 5.14
C PRO A 30 8.26 13.41 4.46
N LEU A 31 8.08 14.72 4.29
CA LEU A 31 6.97 15.33 3.56
C LEU A 31 6.86 14.79 2.12
N LEU A 32 7.95 14.85 1.37
CA LEU A 32 7.99 14.39 -0.02
C LEU A 32 7.80 12.87 -0.11
N GLY A 33 8.36 12.10 0.83
CA GLY A 33 8.19 10.65 0.90
C GLY A 33 6.73 10.22 1.05
N TYR A 34 5.99 10.87 1.95
CA TYR A 34 4.56 10.58 2.15
C TYR A 34 3.65 11.17 1.06
N MET A 35 4.05 12.27 0.41
CA MET A 35 3.41 12.76 -0.82
C MET A 35 3.54 11.75 -1.95
N TYR A 36 4.76 11.22 -2.16
CA TYR A 36 5.04 10.24 -3.21
C TYR A 36 4.20 8.96 -3.07
N THR A 37 3.97 8.49 -1.85
CA THR A 37 3.11 7.34 -1.53
C THR A 37 1.63 7.68 -1.35
N GLY A 38 1.27 8.98 -1.33
CA GLY A 38 -0.09 9.46 -1.11
C GLY A 38 -0.65 9.19 0.30
N ARG A 39 0.22 8.98 1.29
CA ARG A 39 -0.13 8.57 2.66
C ARG A 39 -0.16 9.75 3.66
N TYR A 40 -0.73 10.89 3.28
CA TYR A 40 -0.81 12.12 4.10
C TYR A 40 -1.38 11.91 5.51
N LYS A 41 -2.39 11.06 5.66
CA LYS A 41 -2.99 10.74 6.97
C LYS A 41 -1.99 10.04 7.90
N ALA A 42 -1.10 9.21 7.36
CA ALA A 42 -0.07 8.54 8.15
C ALA A 42 1.02 9.53 8.57
N LEU A 43 1.40 10.46 7.68
CA LEU A 43 2.31 11.56 8.00
C LEU A 43 1.80 12.40 9.17
N LEU A 44 0.54 12.87 9.09
CA LEU A 44 -0.08 13.67 10.15
C LEU A 44 -0.10 12.93 11.51
N LYS A 45 -0.42 11.64 11.49
CA LYS A 45 -0.38 10.80 12.71
C LYS A 45 1.03 10.70 13.29
N GLY A 46 2.02 10.40 12.44
CA GLY A 46 3.41 10.29 12.88
C GLY A 46 3.95 11.62 13.42
N PHE A 47 3.63 12.73 12.74
CA PHE A 47 4.01 14.07 13.18
C PHE A 47 3.38 14.42 14.54
N GLY A 48 2.08 14.14 14.72
CA GLY A 48 1.41 14.35 16.01
C GLY A 48 2.03 13.52 17.15
N ILE A 49 2.41 12.27 16.88
CA ILE A 49 3.12 11.42 17.86
C ILE A 49 4.49 12.03 18.21
N CYS A 50 5.25 12.48 17.21
CA CYS A 50 6.56 13.11 17.43
C CYS A 50 6.45 14.38 18.27
N MET A 51 5.53 15.27 17.92
CA MET A 51 5.29 16.51 18.68
C MET A 51 4.79 16.23 20.10
N GLY A 52 3.93 15.23 20.27
CA GLY A 52 3.49 14.79 21.59
C GLY A 52 4.66 14.24 22.44
N ALA A 53 5.54 13.44 21.83
CA ALA A 53 6.73 12.92 22.50
C ALA A 53 7.68 14.03 22.93
N LEU A 54 7.96 15.00 22.05
CA LEU A 54 8.76 16.18 22.36
C LEU A 54 8.15 16.99 23.51
N PHE A 55 6.84 17.26 23.43
CA PHE A 55 6.13 18.02 24.46
C PHE A 55 6.24 17.35 25.83
N VAL A 56 5.97 16.04 25.91
CA VAL A 56 6.07 15.28 27.16
C VAL A 56 7.52 15.24 27.66
N PHE A 57 8.48 15.04 26.77
CA PHE A 57 9.90 14.96 27.12
C PHE A 57 10.40 16.27 27.76
N PHE A 58 10.09 17.42 27.16
CA PHE A 58 10.48 18.73 27.70
C PHE A 58 9.67 19.15 28.93
N LEU A 59 8.42 18.69 29.06
CA LEU A 59 7.65 18.91 30.28
C LEU A 59 8.29 18.22 31.49
N ILE A 60 8.86 17.02 31.28
CA ILE A 60 9.53 16.25 32.35
C ILE A 60 10.98 16.73 32.55
N ASN A 61 11.66 17.13 31.47
CA ASN A 61 13.05 17.57 31.48
C ASN A 61 13.17 18.98 30.87
N PRO A 62 12.75 20.03 31.60
CA PRO A 62 12.76 21.40 31.07
C PRO A 62 14.17 21.90 30.75
N SER A 63 15.19 21.43 31.47
CA SER A 63 16.60 21.75 31.18
C SER A 63 17.10 21.18 29.85
N ALA A 64 16.41 20.18 29.29
CA ALA A 64 16.75 19.61 27.99
C ALA A 64 16.10 20.38 26.83
N ALA A 65 15.21 21.33 27.09
CA ALA A 65 14.59 22.15 26.05
C ALA A 65 15.60 23.05 25.33
N ASP A 66 16.65 23.46 26.03
CA ASP A 66 17.77 24.23 25.49
C ASP A 66 18.88 23.34 24.91
N ASP A 67 18.74 22.02 25.02
CA ASP A 67 19.70 21.04 24.48
C ASP A 67 19.26 20.56 23.09
N GLU A 68 19.95 21.05 22.07
CA GLU A 68 19.70 20.68 20.67
C GLU A 68 19.90 19.18 20.41
N ASP A 69 20.80 18.50 21.13
CA ASP A 69 21.10 17.08 20.91
C ASP A 69 19.89 16.20 21.30
N SER A 70 19.20 16.56 22.37
CA SER A 70 17.99 15.88 22.82
C SER A 70 16.86 15.99 21.78
N ALA A 71 16.61 17.18 21.23
CA ALA A 71 15.62 17.39 20.19
C ALA A 71 15.99 16.65 18.89
N ASN A 72 17.25 16.73 18.50
CA ASN A 72 17.80 16.06 17.31
C ASN A 72 17.68 14.54 17.40
N GLY A 73 17.91 13.95 18.57
CA GLY A 73 17.77 12.51 18.80
C GLY A 73 16.33 12.03 18.57
N ILE A 74 15.34 12.74 19.10
CA ILE A 74 13.92 12.41 18.90
C ILE A 74 13.52 12.58 17.44
N PHE A 75 13.98 13.65 16.79
CA PHE A 75 13.71 13.89 15.37
C PHE A 75 14.33 12.82 14.48
N PHE A 76 15.57 12.40 14.76
CA PHE A 76 16.22 11.30 14.06
C PHE A 76 15.45 9.98 14.21
N LEU A 77 14.97 9.68 15.41
CA LEU A 77 14.17 8.49 15.67
C LEU A 77 12.84 8.52 14.89
N TYR A 78 12.20 9.69 14.83
CA TYR A 78 11.01 9.90 13.99
C TYR A 78 11.31 9.65 12.52
N LEU A 79 12.44 10.17 12.01
CA LEU A 79 12.88 10.02 10.63
C LEU A 79 13.06 8.55 10.23
N VAL A 80 13.73 7.77 11.08
CA VAL A 80 13.91 6.33 10.90
C VAL A 80 12.55 5.62 10.93
N GLY A 81 11.70 5.94 11.91
CA GLY A 81 10.37 5.36 12.06
C GLY A 81 9.47 5.64 10.84
N ALA A 82 9.46 6.87 10.36
CA ALA A 82 8.73 7.33 9.18
C ALA A 82 9.18 6.57 7.92
N THR A 83 10.50 6.42 7.74
CA THR A 83 11.09 5.69 6.62
C THR A 83 10.65 4.22 6.63
N ILE A 84 10.72 3.58 7.80
CA ILE A 84 10.31 2.19 7.97
C ILE A 84 8.81 2.02 7.72
N ASP A 85 7.95 2.86 8.30
CA ASP A 85 6.50 2.79 8.08
C ASP A 85 6.15 2.96 6.60
N ASN A 86 6.71 3.97 5.94
CA ASN A 86 6.38 4.26 4.55
C ASN A 86 6.85 3.16 3.60
N THR A 87 8.06 2.64 3.81
CA THR A 87 8.61 1.53 3.03
C THR A 87 7.85 0.22 3.28
N ARG A 88 7.50 -0.08 4.53
CA ARG A 88 6.69 -1.26 4.89
C ARG A 88 5.32 -1.22 4.24
N ALA A 89 4.69 -0.05 4.15
CA ALA A 89 3.39 0.07 3.49
C ALA A 89 3.47 -0.25 1.99
N VAL A 90 4.50 0.21 1.29
CA VAL A 90 4.74 -0.15 -0.12
C VAL A 90 5.00 -1.64 -0.27
N ARG A 91 5.84 -2.22 0.61
CA ARG A 91 6.14 -3.67 0.58
C ARG A 91 4.88 -4.51 0.81
N LYS A 92 4.08 -4.12 1.80
CA LYS A 92 2.80 -4.77 2.11
C LYS A 92 1.86 -4.68 0.91
N ALA A 93 1.73 -3.51 0.28
CA ALA A 93 0.90 -3.35 -0.91
C ALA A 93 1.37 -4.23 -2.08
N LYS A 94 2.68 -4.31 -2.34
CA LYS A 94 3.26 -5.21 -3.35
C LYS A 94 2.91 -6.67 -3.08
N ASN A 95 3.11 -7.12 -1.84
CA ASN A 95 2.77 -8.49 -1.44
C ASN A 95 1.27 -8.75 -1.58
N SER A 96 0.42 -7.81 -1.18
CA SER A 96 -1.03 -7.93 -1.32
C SER A 96 -1.51 -7.98 -2.76
N VAL A 97 -0.87 -7.25 -3.69
CA VAL A 97 -1.21 -7.32 -5.13
C VAL A 97 -0.71 -8.61 -5.77
N GLY A 98 0.40 -9.18 -5.30
CA GLY A 98 0.86 -10.50 -5.74
C GLY A 98 -0.05 -11.65 -5.30
N THR A 99 -0.76 -11.48 -4.18
CA THR A 99 -1.69 -12.49 -3.63
C THR A 99 -3.15 -12.24 -4.00
N GLN A 100 -3.54 -11.02 -4.35
CA GLN A 100 -4.90 -10.75 -4.80
C GLN A 100 -5.07 -11.18 -6.26
N PRO A 101 -6.10 -11.97 -6.61
CA PRO A 101 -6.49 -12.10 -8.00
C PRO A 101 -6.76 -10.68 -8.46
N VAL A 102 -6.00 -10.22 -9.46
CA VAL A 102 -6.27 -8.93 -10.10
C VAL A 102 -7.67 -9.08 -10.67
N LEU A 103 -8.67 -8.57 -9.95
CA LEU A 103 -10.05 -8.49 -10.38
C LEU A 103 -10.04 -7.48 -11.51
N ASN A 104 -9.67 -7.95 -12.70
CA ASN A 104 -9.61 -7.15 -13.89
C ASN A 104 -11.06 -7.08 -14.40
N PRO A 105 -11.76 -5.93 -14.24
CA PRO A 105 -13.17 -5.85 -14.60
C PRO A 105 -13.40 -6.16 -16.08
N ASP A 106 -12.43 -5.88 -16.94
CA ASP A 106 -12.48 -6.25 -18.35
C ASP A 106 -12.39 -7.76 -18.55
N LEU A 107 -11.61 -8.46 -17.73
CA LEU A 107 -11.50 -9.91 -17.75
C LEU A 107 -12.79 -10.57 -17.29
N ASN A 108 -13.40 -10.07 -16.22
CA ASN A 108 -14.69 -10.59 -15.71
C ASN A 108 -15.78 -10.43 -16.78
N VAL A 109 -15.87 -9.25 -17.39
CA VAL A 109 -16.85 -8.99 -18.47
C VAL A 109 -16.57 -9.87 -19.69
N LYS A 110 -15.29 -10.10 -20.05
CA LYS A 110 -14.92 -10.96 -21.18
C LYS A 110 -15.30 -12.43 -20.90
N LEU A 111 -15.02 -12.94 -19.70
CA LEU A 111 -15.40 -14.29 -19.27
C LEU A 111 -16.92 -14.49 -19.19
N LEU A 112 -17.65 -13.51 -18.65
CA LEU A 112 -19.11 -13.54 -18.59
C LEU A 112 -19.76 -13.49 -19.99
N LYS A 113 -19.20 -12.70 -20.91
CA LYS A 113 -19.63 -12.69 -22.32
C LYS A 113 -19.36 -14.04 -22.99
N LEU A 114 -18.22 -14.66 -22.69
CA LEU A 114 -17.89 -15.98 -23.21
C LEU A 114 -18.85 -17.05 -22.68
N ALA A 115 -19.23 -16.96 -21.40
CA ALA A 115 -20.16 -17.88 -20.75
C ALA A 115 -21.54 -17.79 -21.37
N LYS A 116 -21.99 -16.55 -21.58
CA LYS A 116 -23.26 -16.30 -22.25
C LYS A 116 -23.27 -16.78 -23.71
N ALA A 117 -22.13 -16.75 -24.40
CA ALA A 117 -22.04 -17.15 -25.81
C ALA A 117 -21.95 -18.67 -26.01
N ARG A 118 -21.30 -19.41 -25.09
CA ARG A 118 -21.02 -20.85 -25.25
C ARG A 118 -21.78 -21.77 -24.27
N GLY A 119 -22.44 -21.21 -23.27
CA GLY A 119 -23.18 -21.97 -22.25
C GLY A 119 -22.22 -22.61 -21.24
N GLU A 120 -21.75 -23.83 -21.52
CA GLU A 120 -20.71 -24.49 -20.73
C GLU A 120 -19.33 -24.14 -21.28
N ILE A 121 -18.45 -23.66 -20.41
CA ILE A 121 -17.09 -23.30 -20.77
C ILE A 121 -16.12 -24.11 -19.91
N SER A 122 -15.10 -24.69 -20.53
CA SER A 122 -14.00 -25.30 -19.80
C SER A 122 -12.96 -24.26 -19.37
N LEU A 123 -12.14 -24.60 -18.37
CA LEU A 123 -11.00 -23.77 -17.99
C LEU A 123 -10.04 -23.53 -19.17
N ALA A 124 -9.92 -24.51 -20.08
CA ALA A 124 -9.07 -24.42 -21.27
C ALA A 124 -9.56 -23.37 -22.25
N ASP A 125 -10.87 -23.28 -22.49
CA ASP A 125 -11.45 -22.26 -23.38
C ASP A 125 -11.21 -20.84 -22.85
N CYS A 126 -11.30 -20.67 -21.53
CA CYS A 126 -10.99 -19.40 -20.87
C CYS A 126 -9.51 -19.04 -21.03
N VAL A 127 -8.59 -19.99 -20.89
CA VAL A 127 -7.15 -19.78 -21.11
C VAL A 127 -6.86 -19.36 -22.54
N ILE A 128 -7.47 -20.04 -23.52
CA ILE A 128 -7.29 -19.75 -24.94
C ILE A 128 -7.77 -18.34 -25.27
N GLU A 129 -8.98 -17.95 -24.84
CA GLU A 129 -9.55 -16.65 -25.20
C GLU A 129 -8.90 -15.46 -24.48
N THR A 130 -8.46 -15.67 -23.23
CA THR A 130 -7.91 -14.60 -22.41
C THR A 130 -6.39 -14.52 -22.48
N SER A 131 -5.74 -15.57 -23.02
CA SER A 131 -4.27 -15.72 -23.07
C SER A 131 -3.61 -15.55 -21.70
N LEU A 132 -4.35 -15.87 -20.63
CA LEU A 132 -3.89 -15.78 -19.25
C LEU A 132 -3.59 -17.16 -18.68
N PRO A 133 -2.64 -17.26 -17.73
CA PRO A 133 -2.32 -18.53 -17.10
C PRO A 133 -3.51 -19.08 -16.30
N PRO A 134 -3.68 -20.42 -16.26
CA PRO A 134 -4.85 -21.08 -15.68
C PRO A 134 -5.09 -20.72 -14.20
N GLU A 135 -4.01 -20.51 -13.43
CA GLU A 135 -4.08 -20.13 -12.02
C GLU A 135 -4.83 -18.81 -11.78
N LYS A 136 -4.60 -17.81 -12.66
CA LYS A 136 -5.29 -16.52 -12.58
C LYS A 136 -6.76 -16.63 -12.97
N ILE A 137 -7.07 -17.46 -13.95
CA ILE A 137 -8.43 -17.66 -14.46
C ILE A 137 -9.27 -18.42 -13.45
N GLN A 138 -8.69 -19.43 -12.79
CA GLN A 138 -9.36 -20.21 -11.77
C GLN A 138 -9.75 -19.36 -10.56
N GLY A 139 -8.86 -18.45 -10.13
CA GLY A 139 -9.18 -17.48 -9.07
C GLY A 139 -10.37 -16.59 -9.43
N VAL A 140 -10.41 -16.08 -10.68
CA VAL A 140 -11.50 -15.20 -11.16
C VAL A 140 -12.83 -15.96 -11.34
N LEU A 141 -12.80 -17.19 -11.85
CA LEU A 141 -13.99 -18.04 -11.99
C LEU A 141 -14.60 -18.38 -10.63
N ASN A 142 -13.76 -18.73 -9.65
CA ASN A 142 -14.22 -19.01 -8.28
C ASN A 142 -14.88 -17.78 -7.64
N ASP A 143 -14.35 -16.58 -7.91
CA ASP A 143 -14.95 -15.33 -7.44
C ASP A 143 -16.27 -15.00 -8.14
N LEU A 144 -16.47 -15.41 -9.40
CA LEU A 144 -17.73 -15.22 -10.15
C LEU A 144 -18.83 -16.22 -9.77
N GLN A 145 -18.47 -17.38 -9.21
CA GLN A 145 -19.41 -18.41 -8.76
C GLN A 145 -19.92 -18.18 -7.32
N ARG A 146 -19.33 -17.22 -6.59
CA ARG A 146 -19.74 -16.82 -5.24
C ARG A 146 -20.88 -15.81 -5.26
#